data_AF-A0A2X2XPQ2-F1
#
_entry.id   AF-A0A2X2XPQ2-F1
#
_cell.length_a   1.000
_cell.length_b   1.000
_cell.length_c   1.000
_cell.angle_alpha   90.00
_cell.angle_beta   90.00
_cell.angle_gamma   90.00
#
_symmetry.space_group_name_H-M   'P 1'
#
loop_
_entity.id
_entity.type
_entity.pdbx_description
1 polymer ?
#
loop_
_entity_poly.entity_id
_entity_poly.type
_entity_poly.pdbx_seq_one_letter_code
_entity_poly.pdbx_strand_id
1 'polypeptide(L)'
;MGRVEDKLAKNVAQARGTPGVECLSPQVLTGDNGLTLIENAPWGGCGHRSRRPPIRRATVINNAISLIAAGNSVVFAPHSGGEKGFSARHYAA
;
A
#
# COMPACT_ATOMS: atom_id res chain seq x y z
N MET A 1 -17.38 20.14 -0.44
CA MET A 1 -16.89 19.02 0.40
C MET A 1 -17.64 17.76 -0.03
N GLY A 2 -16.94 16.72 -0.51
CA GLY A 2 -17.59 15.53 -1.12
C GLY A 2 -18.39 14.68 -0.13
N ARG A 3 -19.47 14.07 -0.64
CA ARG A 3 -20.43 13.26 0.11
C ARG A 3 -19.75 12.04 0.75
N VAL A 4 -20.33 11.51 1.82
CA VAL A 4 -19.75 10.39 2.58
C VAL A 4 -19.77 9.12 1.74
N GLU A 5 -20.82 8.94 0.96
CA GLU A 5 -21.05 7.84 0.03
C GLU A 5 -19.93 7.76 -1.02
N ASP A 6 -19.52 8.91 -1.58
CA ASP A 6 -18.43 8.97 -2.56
C ASP A 6 -17.08 8.54 -1.95
N LYS A 7 -16.86 8.80 -0.65
CA LYS A 7 -15.64 8.39 0.06
C LYS A 7 -15.67 6.90 0.39
N LEU A 8 -16.83 6.35 0.73
CA LEU A 8 -17.01 4.93 0.97
C LEU A 8 -16.79 4.15 -0.33
N ALA A 9 -17.45 4.55 -1.42
CA ALA A 9 -17.29 3.91 -2.73
C ALA A 9 -15.83 3.88 -3.18
N LYS A 10 -15.09 4.98 -2.99
CA LYS A 10 -13.65 5.05 -3.32
C LYS A 10 -12.80 4.10 -2.48
N ASN A 11 -13.07 3.96 -1.18
CA ASN A 11 -12.31 3.04 -0.33
C ASN A 11 -12.61 1.58 -0.70
N VAL A 12 -13.87 1.24 -0.95
CA VAL A 12 -14.28 -0.11 -1.38
C VAL A 12 -13.68 -0.45 -2.74
N ALA A 13 -13.68 0.51 -3.68
CA ALA A 13 -13.08 0.33 -4.99
C ALA A 13 -11.57 0.06 -4.90
N GLN A 14 -10.82 0.73 -4.01
CA GLN A 14 -9.41 0.43 -3.82
C GLN A 14 -9.21 -0.92 -3.10
N ALA A 15 -9.97 -1.20 -2.05
CA ALA A 15 -9.82 -2.47 -1.32
C ALA A 15 -10.06 -3.71 -2.19
N ARG A 16 -10.94 -3.62 -3.19
CA ARG A 16 -11.26 -4.73 -4.10
C ARG A 16 -10.51 -4.69 -5.43
N GLY A 17 -10.05 -3.51 -5.85
CA GLY A 17 -9.40 -3.30 -7.14
C GLY A 17 -7.88 -3.21 -7.07
N THR A 18 -7.29 -3.17 -5.88
CA THR A 18 -5.83 -3.20 -5.74
C THR A 18 -5.32 -4.64 -5.91
N PRO A 19 -4.41 -4.90 -6.86
CA PRO A 19 -3.83 -6.21 -7.05
C PRO A 19 -3.00 -6.61 -5.84
N GLY A 20 -3.10 -7.89 -5.45
CA GLY A 20 -2.36 -8.51 -4.37
C GLY A 20 -1.15 -9.30 -4.87
N VAL A 21 -0.93 -10.47 -4.25
CA VAL A 21 0.23 -11.34 -4.53
C VAL A 21 0.19 -11.94 -5.93
N GLU A 22 -0.96 -11.95 -6.59
CA GLU A 22 -1.12 -12.41 -7.97
C GLU A 22 -0.31 -11.58 -8.98
N CYS A 23 0.11 -10.36 -8.60
CA CYS A 23 0.99 -9.54 -9.42
C CYS A 23 2.46 -9.98 -9.36
N LEU A 24 2.83 -10.88 -8.43
CA LEU A 24 4.17 -11.46 -8.34
C LEU A 24 4.19 -12.76 -9.14
N SER A 25 4.83 -12.74 -10.31
CA SER A 25 4.93 -13.91 -11.18
C SER A 25 6.39 -14.30 -11.38
N PRO A 26 6.81 -15.50 -10.94
CA PRO A 26 8.15 -16.00 -11.21
C PRO A 26 8.31 -16.28 -12.70
N GLN A 27 9.48 -15.96 -13.26
CA GLN A 27 9.84 -16.33 -14.63
C GLN A 27 10.92 -17.41 -14.60
N VAL A 28 10.73 -18.44 -15.41
CA VAL A 28 11.68 -19.54 -15.54
C VAL A 28 12.22 -19.54 -16.96
N LEU A 29 13.54 -19.45 -17.08
CA LEU A 29 14.26 -19.60 -18.34
C LEU A 29 15.02 -20.92 -18.29
N THR A 30 14.62 -21.86 -19.16
CA THR A 30 15.27 -23.17 -19.29
C THR A 30 16.04 -23.23 -20.60
N GLY A 31 17.26 -23.78 -20.57
CA GLY A 31 18.05 -24.05 -21.77
C GLY A 31 19.13 -25.10 -21.50
N ASP A 32 20.01 -25.30 -22.48
CA ASP A 32 21.04 -26.33 -22.41
C ASP A 32 22.03 -26.12 -21.25
N ASN A 33 22.17 -24.88 -20.79
CA ASN A 33 23.02 -24.50 -19.66
C ASN A 33 22.30 -24.61 -18.30
N GLY A 34 21.11 -25.21 -18.25
CA GLY A 34 20.34 -25.44 -17.03
C GLY A 34 19.11 -24.56 -16.90
N LEU A 35 18.78 -24.20 -15.65
CA LEU A 35 17.55 -23.50 -15.28
C LEU A 35 17.90 -22.20 -14.55
N THR A 36 17.33 -21.10 -15.01
CA THR A 36 17.40 -19.79 -14.35
C THR A 36 16.00 -19.38 -13.90
N LEU A 37 15.87 -19.07 -12.61
CA LEU A 37 14.64 -18.59 -11.99
C LEU A 37 14.79 -17.10 -11.65
N ILE A 38 13.81 -16.29 -12.03
CA ILE A 38 13.74 -14.85 -11.76
C ILE A 38 12.48 -14.58 -10.94
N GLU A 39 12.63 -14.08 -9.73
CA GLU A 39 11.53 -13.76 -8.83
C GLU A 39 11.66 -12.35 -8.24
N ASN A 40 10.52 -11.76 -7.89
CA ASN A 40 10.46 -10.47 -7.23
C ASN A 40 10.73 -10.62 -5.73
N ALA A 41 11.87 -10.11 -5.26
CA ALA A 41 12.20 -10.06 -3.84
C ALA A 41 11.71 -8.76 -3.18
N PRO A 42 11.38 -8.78 -1.87
CA PRO A 42 10.99 -7.59 -1.12
C PRO A 42 12.16 -6.61 -0.99
N TRP A 43 11.84 -5.32 -0.98
CA TRP A 43 12.79 -4.23 -0.72
C TRP A 43 13.06 -4.04 0.79
N GLY A 44 12.13 -4.45 1.66
CA GLY A 44 12.23 -4.31 3.11
C GLY A 44 11.32 -3.23 3.68
N GLY A 45 11.87 -2.13 4.17
CA GLY A 45 11.10 -1.02 4.76
C GLY A 45 10.82 0.10 3.75
N CYS A 46 9.54 0.44 3.53
CA CYS A 46 9.12 1.51 2.62
C CYS A 46 8.43 2.66 3.37
N GLY A 47 8.96 3.88 3.24
CA GLY A 47 8.31 5.09 3.73
C GLY A 47 7.35 5.68 2.69
N HIS A 48 6.09 5.91 3.05
CA HIS A 48 5.11 6.49 2.14
C HIS A 48 4.48 7.79 2.68
N ARG A 49 4.57 8.87 1.88
CA ARG A 49 3.96 10.17 2.21
C ARG A 49 2.60 10.32 1.54
N SER A 50 1.54 10.40 2.34
CA SER A 50 0.17 10.52 1.82
C SER A 50 -0.18 11.95 1.41
N ARG A 51 -0.82 12.13 0.24
CA ARG A 51 -1.20 13.42 -0.38
C ARG A 51 -2.34 14.15 0.37
N ARG A 52 -2.67 15.41 0.00
CA ARG A 52 -3.73 16.25 0.62
C ARG A 52 -5.18 15.70 0.42
N PRO A 53 -6.20 16.11 1.20
CA PRO A 53 -7.57 15.55 1.11
C PRO A 53 -8.21 15.86 -0.26
N PRO A 54 -9.11 15.01 -0.80
CA PRO A 54 -9.86 13.92 -0.14
C PRO A 54 -9.37 12.49 -0.44
N ILE A 55 -8.30 12.30 -1.22
CA ILE A 55 -7.88 10.98 -1.76
C ILE A 55 -7.03 10.17 -0.75
N ARG A 56 -6.70 10.75 0.41
CA ARG A 56 -5.83 10.19 1.47
C ARG A 56 -6.09 8.74 1.83
N ARG A 57 -7.34 8.36 2.13
CA ARG A 57 -7.67 7.02 2.65
C ARG A 57 -7.54 5.95 1.56
N ALA A 58 -8.05 6.25 0.36
CA ALA A 58 -7.95 5.39 -0.80
C ALA A 58 -6.48 5.11 -1.18
N THR A 59 -5.60 6.12 -1.12
CA THR A 59 -4.16 5.96 -1.38
C THR A 59 -3.45 5.08 -0.35
N VAL A 60 -3.80 5.24 0.94
CA VAL A 60 -3.23 4.37 2.00
C VAL A 60 -3.63 2.92 1.78
N ILE A 61 -4.91 2.65 1.46
CA ILE A 61 -5.40 1.29 1.21
C ILE A 61 -4.67 0.64 0.04
N ASN A 62 -4.56 1.32 -1.10
CA ASN A 62 -3.90 0.79 -2.28
C ASN A 62 -2.40 0.50 -2.02
N ASN A 63 -1.68 1.47 -1.46
CA ASN A 63 -0.25 1.32 -1.22
C ASN A 63 0.04 0.29 -0.12
N ALA A 64 -0.82 0.16 0.89
CA ALA A 64 -0.67 -0.85 1.93
C ALA A 64 -0.81 -2.26 1.33
N ILE A 65 -1.87 -2.51 0.55
CA ILE A 65 -2.10 -3.83 -0.09
C ILE A 65 -0.93 -4.17 -1.01
N SER A 66 -0.51 -3.24 -1.86
CA SER A 66 0.56 -3.47 -2.84
C SER A 66 1.92 -3.74 -2.16
N LEU A 67 2.26 -2.96 -1.12
CA LEU A 67 3.55 -3.10 -0.44
C LEU A 67 3.61 -4.36 0.43
N ILE A 68 2.51 -4.69 1.12
CA ILE A 68 2.42 -5.93 1.91
C ILE A 68 2.43 -7.15 0.99
N ALA A 69 1.70 -7.11 -0.12
CA ALA A 69 1.72 -8.19 -1.12
C ALA A 69 3.13 -8.44 -1.67
N ALA A 70 3.91 -7.37 -1.88
CA ALA A 70 5.32 -7.43 -2.27
C ALA A 70 6.29 -7.84 -1.14
N GLY A 71 5.80 -8.17 0.06
CA GLY A 71 6.61 -8.59 1.21
C GLY A 71 7.31 -7.45 1.95
N ASN A 72 6.88 -6.19 1.76
CA ASN A 72 7.45 -5.03 2.43
C ASN A 72 6.68 -4.66 3.70
N SER A 73 7.37 -3.99 4.62
CA SER A 73 6.74 -3.23 5.71
C SER A 73 6.60 -1.76 5.29
N VAL A 74 5.51 -1.09 5.70
CA VAL A 74 5.22 0.29 5.29
C VAL A 74 4.94 1.21 6.47
N VAL A 75 5.53 2.40 6.45
CA VAL A 75 5.24 3.49 7.39
C VAL A 75 4.59 4.66 6.64
N PHE A 76 3.41 5.08 7.10
CA PHE A 76 2.66 6.18 6.48
C PHE A 76 2.88 7.50 7.23
N ALA A 77 3.34 8.53 6.51
CA ALA A 77 3.44 9.91 7.00
C ALA A 77 2.31 10.76 6.38
N PRO A 78 1.19 11.01 7.09
CA PRO A 78 0.09 11.80 6.57
C PRO A 78 0.42 13.30 6.54
N HIS A 79 0.01 14.01 5.48
CA HIS A 79 0.07 15.48 5.45
C HIS A 79 -0.89 16.11 6.49
N SER A 80 -0.49 17.15 7.22
CA SER A 80 -1.20 17.72 8.41
C SER A 80 -2.62 18.26 8.16
N GLY A 81 -2.94 18.70 6.94
CA GLY A 81 -4.26 19.29 6.62
C GLY A 81 -5.46 18.33 6.55
N GLY A 82 -5.43 17.20 7.27
CA GLY A 82 -6.50 16.20 7.30
C GLY A 82 -6.56 15.38 8.59
N GLU A 83 -5.83 15.81 9.62
CA GLU A 83 -5.82 15.16 10.93
C GLU A 83 -7.10 15.50 11.69
N LYS A 84 -7.89 14.49 12.06
CA LYS A 84 -8.35 14.43 13.44
C LYS A 84 -7.18 13.81 14.19
N GLY A 85 -6.42 14.64 14.91
CA GLY A 85 -5.18 14.22 15.55
C GLY A 85 -5.39 12.94 16.36
N PHE A 86 -4.58 11.93 16.09
CA PHE A 86 -4.27 10.95 17.12
C PHE A 86 -3.42 11.70 18.14
N SER A 87 -4.07 12.23 19.16
CA SER A 87 -3.43 12.89 20.28
C SER A 87 -2.35 11.96 20.82
N ALA A 88 -1.08 12.39 20.73
CA ALA A 88 0.07 11.71 21.33
C ALA A 88 0.07 11.78 22.87
N ARG A 89 -1.10 11.60 23.51
CA ARG A 89 -1.29 11.58 24.97
C ARG A 89 -1.43 10.17 25.56
N HIS A 90 -1.21 9.11 24.77
CA HIS A 90 -1.38 7.73 25.23
C HIS A 90 -0.10 6.88 25.19
N TYR A 91 1.07 7.50 24.99
CA TYR A 91 2.37 6.87 25.23
C TYR A 91 3.13 7.65 26.29
N ALA A 92 2.62 7.60 27.53
CA ALA A 92 3.38 7.87 28.74
C ALA A 92 2.80 6.95 29.82
N ALA A 93 3.39 5.76 29.91
CA ALA A 93 3.32 4.88 31.06
C ALA A 93 4.77 4.58 31.45
#